data_AF-A0AAD5E0R8-F1
#
_entry.id   AF-A0AAD5E0R8-F1
#
_cell.length_a   1.000
_cell.length_b   1.000
_cell.length_c   1.000
_cell.angle_alpha   90.00
_cell.angle_beta   90.00
_cell.angle_gamma   90.00
#
_symmetry.space_group_name_H-M   'P 1'
#
loop_
_entity.id
_entity.type
_entity.pdbx_description
1 polymer ?
#
loop_
_entity_poly.entity_id
_entity_poly.type
_entity_poly.pdbx_seq_one_letter_code
_entity_poly.pdbx_strand_id
1 'polypeptide(L)'
;MRREVAPLGGRLPQLGAGGAADYVRHGGDDLRELVARKRQIFLAQMSLDTKHNEIAKLGQRAHQREEALLAAEQALEQDSQRFEEYLKENDAKLQQEALRAAEAAARARAEKAAEAKRLAASIAGIKGEMAKIEEQLQECQRLKAFLDSDPAQLLEVFSQLEASNMFQIAAAQEAEAALEAARSAHATMQASLDSEAGALRRQVEELEAAVAASRARCAVLQAAEQQDLQGGAVLLGGAGATSSSSGDSAASQGQQGGAAGPAQAVPGTAGAAAALAEHLAAAYQAAGFAPDASVTPLQMLQKVEAALEECLAAIGPPGSQGALAAEAVEQAREKERRQAARATKLAARQAEHEARIQRVMERAAAPKFQKKGKPAMTRSVLQREEAAADSSQQGGGEDELAAYLARLDATFAGCD
;
A
#
# COMPACT_ATOMS: atom_id res chain seq x y z
N MET A 1 -22.59 50.75 26.25
CA MET A 1 -23.89 51.37 26.58
C MET A 1 -23.64 52.79 27.09
N ARG A 2 -24.09 53.84 26.38
CA ARG A 2 -24.04 55.21 26.92
C ARG A 2 -25.19 55.38 27.92
N ARG A 3 -24.90 55.86 29.13
CA ARG A 3 -25.93 56.40 30.04
C ARG A 3 -25.96 57.91 29.86
N GLU A 4 -26.97 58.41 29.16
CA GLU A 4 -27.24 59.84 29.13
C GLU A 4 -27.60 60.32 30.54
N VAL A 5 -26.90 61.35 31.02
CA VAL A 5 -27.21 61.98 32.31
C VAL A 5 -28.24 63.07 32.04
N ALA A 6 -29.52 62.75 32.26
CA ALA A 6 -30.61 63.69 32.05
C ALA A 6 -30.44 64.95 32.93
N PRO A 7 -30.66 66.16 32.40
CA PRO A 7 -30.52 67.40 33.16
C PRO A 7 -31.66 67.51 34.19
N LEU A 8 -31.31 67.57 35.47
CA LEU A 8 -32.27 67.74 36.57
C LEU A 8 -32.78 69.20 36.64
N GLY A 9 -33.64 69.56 35.69
CA GLY A 9 -34.31 70.86 35.58
C GLY A 9 -35.37 71.09 36.67
N GLY A 10 -34.93 71.25 37.91
CA GLY A 10 -35.80 71.55 39.05
C GLY A 10 -36.43 72.95 38.94
N ARG A 11 -37.70 73.03 38.51
CA ARG A 11 -38.49 74.27 38.62
C ARG A 11 -38.62 74.68 40.09
N LEU A 12 -38.15 75.87 40.42
CA LEU A 12 -38.56 76.55 41.66
C LEU A 12 -40.05 76.92 41.59
N PRO A 13 -40.82 76.73 42.67
CA PRO A 13 -42.23 77.10 42.70
C PRO A 13 -42.40 78.63 42.77
N GLN A 14 -43.39 79.16 42.06
CA GLN A 14 -43.83 80.55 42.25
C GLN A 14 -44.59 80.64 43.57
N LEU A 15 -44.16 81.54 44.48
CA LEU A 15 -44.95 81.90 45.66
C LEU A 15 -45.91 83.05 45.27
N GLY A 16 -47.21 82.77 45.37
CA GLY A 16 -48.26 83.76 45.09
C GLY A 16 -48.40 84.80 46.19
N ALA A 17 -49.01 85.95 45.84
CA ALA A 17 -49.24 87.04 46.78
C ALA A 17 -50.43 86.78 47.73
N GLY A 18 -50.29 87.18 49.00
CA GLY A 18 -51.40 87.22 49.95
C GLY A 18 -50.94 87.48 51.39
N GLY A 19 -51.67 88.35 52.11
CA GLY A 19 -51.51 88.56 53.56
C GLY A 19 -50.52 89.66 53.96
N ALA A 20 -51.02 90.90 54.11
CA ALA A 20 -50.32 91.96 54.84
C ALA A 20 -51.01 92.19 56.20
N ALA A 21 -50.33 91.79 57.28
CA ALA A 21 -50.75 92.02 58.67
C ALA A 21 -49.50 92.04 59.59
N ASP A 22 -49.67 92.60 60.79
CA ASP A 22 -48.78 92.46 61.96
C ASP A 22 -47.30 92.90 61.83
N TYR A 23 -47.09 94.17 61.45
CA TYR A 23 -45.83 94.88 61.69
C TYR A 23 -45.64 95.25 63.19
N VAL A 24 -45.46 94.25 64.07
CA VAL A 24 -45.23 94.45 65.51
C VAL A 24 -43.75 94.24 65.89
N ARG A 25 -42.94 95.27 65.63
CA ARG A 25 -41.74 95.68 66.39
C ARG A 25 -40.76 94.56 66.89
N HIS A 26 -40.19 93.75 65.99
CA HIS A 26 -39.06 92.84 66.29
C HIS A 26 -37.80 93.09 65.41
N GLY A 27 -37.45 94.37 65.17
CA GLY A 27 -36.38 94.78 64.23
C GLY A 27 -34.93 94.45 64.61
N GLY A 28 -34.68 93.63 65.64
CA GLY A 28 -33.34 93.26 66.10
C GLY A 28 -32.85 91.88 65.63
N ASP A 29 -33.78 90.91 65.56
CA ASP A 29 -33.46 89.50 65.35
C ASP A 29 -33.72 89.03 63.91
N ASP A 30 -34.77 89.56 63.26
CA ASP A 30 -35.13 89.27 61.87
C ASP A 30 -33.97 89.60 60.89
N LEU A 31 -33.30 90.75 61.08
CA LEU A 31 -32.11 91.09 60.29
C LEU A 31 -30.93 90.14 60.56
N ARG A 32 -30.76 89.65 61.80
CA ARG A 32 -29.71 88.68 62.15
C ARG A 32 -30.00 87.33 61.50
N GLU A 33 -31.25 86.89 61.51
CA GLU A 33 -31.66 85.64 60.87
C GLU A 33 -31.56 85.72 59.35
N LEU A 34 -31.97 86.84 58.73
CA LEU A 34 -31.78 87.10 57.30
C LEU A 34 -30.29 87.03 56.91
N VAL A 35 -29.39 87.61 57.72
CA VAL A 35 -27.94 87.51 57.52
C VAL A 35 -27.44 86.08 57.71
N ALA A 36 -27.95 85.32 58.68
CA ALA A 36 -27.60 83.92 58.87
C ALA A 36 -28.05 83.04 57.69
N ARG A 37 -29.31 83.16 57.25
CA ARG A 37 -29.85 82.47 56.06
C ARG A 37 -29.07 82.83 54.80
N LYS A 38 -28.75 84.11 54.57
CA LYS A 38 -27.91 84.54 53.44
C LYS A 38 -26.49 83.96 53.48
N ARG A 39 -25.86 83.86 54.66
CA ARG A 39 -24.57 83.19 54.84
C ARG A 39 -24.64 81.69 54.55
N GLN A 40 -25.70 81.01 55.01
CA GLN A 40 -25.93 79.59 54.72
C GLN A 40 -26.11 79.35 53.21
N ILE A 41 -26.91 80.18 52.53
CA ILE A 41 -27.10 80.12 51.06
C ILE A 41 -25.76 80.34 50.34
N PHE A 42 -24.96 81.34 50.74
CA PHE A 42 -23.65 81.60 50.13
C PHE A 42 -22.65 80.43 50.34
N LEU A 43 -22.60 79.84 51.54
CA LEU A 43 -21.75 78.68 51.82
C LEU A 43 -22.21 77.43 51.05
N ALA A 44 -23.52 77.22 50.92
CA ALA A 44 -24.08 76.15 50.10
C ALA A 44 -23.73 76.35 48.62
N GLN A 45 -23.90 77.57 48.09
CA GLN A 45 -23.55 77.93 46.71
C GLN A 45 -22.05 77.73 46.45
N MET A 46 -21.17 78.25 47.30
CA MET A 46 -19.71 78.06 47.18
C MET A 46 -19.32 76.57 47.25
N SER A 47 -20.02 75.76 48.07
CA SER A 47 -19.82 74.31 48.11
C SER A 47 -20.28 73.61 46.83
N LEU A 48 -21.42 74.02 46.26
CA LEU A 48 -21.93 73.52 44.98
C LEU A 48 -20.99 73.90 43.84
N ASP A 49 -20.54 75.14 43.76
CA ASP A 49 -19.61 75.60 42.70
C ASP A 49 -18.25 74.91 42.81
N THR A 50 -17.75 74.68 44.02
CA THR A 50 -16.55 73.84 44.24
C THR A 50 -16.76 72.41 43.71
N LYS A 51 -17.93 71.81 43.97
CA LYS A 51 -18.28 70.47 43.48
C LYS A 51 -18.48 70.44 41.96
N HIS A 52 -19.15 71.43 41.36
CA HIS A 52 -19.33 71.54 39.91
C HIS A 52 -17.97 71.67 39.20
N ASN A 53 -17.06 72.50 39.72
CA ASN A 53 -15.71 72.62 39.18
C ASN A 53 -14.90 71.31 39.28
N GLU A 54 -15.03 70.55 40.37
CA GLU A 54 -14.34 69.25 40.48
C GLU A 54 -14.99 68.17 39.60
N ILE A 55 -16.33 68.15 39.49
CA ILE A 55 -17.06 67.30 38.53
C ILE A 55 -16.61 67.59 37.10
N ALA A 56 -16.43 68.86 36.71
CA ALA A 56 -15.94 69.24 35.39
C ALA A 56 -14.51 68.72 35.13
N LYS A 57 -13.58 68.88 36.10
CA LYS A 57 -12.22 68.33 35.99
C LYS A 57 -12.19 66.81 35.90
N LEU A 58 -13.03 66.13 36.68
CA LEU A 58 -13.15 64.67 36.66
C LEU A 58 -13.76 64.19 35.33
N GLY A 59 -14.74 64.91 34.79
CA GLY A 59 -15.31 64.67 33.45
C GLY A 59 -14.27 64.83 32.34
N GLN A 60 -13.46 65.90 32.36
CA GLN A 60 -12.38 66.11 31.39
C GLN A 60 -11.33 64.99 31.47
N ARG A 61 -10.93 64.60 32.68
CA ARG A 61 -9.99 63.46 32.90
C ARG A 61 -10.57 62.11 32.52
N ALA A 62 -11.88 61.93 32.60
CA ALA A 62 -12.56 60.73 32.11
C ALA A 62 -12.56 60.71 30.58
N HIS A 63 -12.98 61.80 29.94
CA HIS A 63 -13.02 61.92 28.49
C HIS A 63 -11.65 61.70 27.84
N GLN A 64 -10.59 62.33 28.36
CA GLN A 64 -9.21 62.12 27.90
C GLN A 64 -8.73 60.66 28.04
N ARG A 65 -9.26 59.91 29.02
CA ARG A 65 -8.98 58.47 29.17
C ARG A 65 -9.79 57.62 28.21
N GLU A 66 -11.04 57.98 27.94
CA GLU A 66 -11.87 57.33 26.91
C GLU A 66 -11.26 57.52 25.51
N GLU A 67 -10.79 58.73 25.18
CA GLU A 67 -10.06 59.02 23.94
C GLU A 67 -8.74 58.22 23.83
N ALA A 68 -7.95 58.18 24.91
CA ALA A 68 -6.70 57.42 24.93
C ALA A 68 -6.92 55.89 24.86
N LEU A 69 -8.02 55.38 25.44
CA LEU A 69 -8.41 53.98 25.31
C LEU A 69 -8.84 53.66 23.87
N LEU A 70 -9.70 54.48 23.26
CA LEU A 70 -10.12 54.29 21.86
C LEU A 70 -8.93 54.32 20.89
N ALA A 71 -7.94 55.19 21.12
CA ALA A 71 -6.71 55.23 20.32
C ALA A 71 -5.85 53.96 20.51
N ALA A 72 -5.78 53.41 21.73
CA ALA A 72 -5.08 52.16 22.00
C ALA A 72 -5.81 50.93 21.43
N GLU A 73 -7.15 50.90 21.50
CA GLU A 73 -8.00 49.89 20.87
C GLU A 73 -7.79 49.87 19.34
N GLN A 74 -7.84 51.03 18.68
CA GLN A 74 -7.58 51.15 17.24
C GLN A 74 -6.14 50.75 16.84
N ALA A 75 -5.14 51.01 17.68
CA ALA A 75 -3.77 50.57 17.43
C ALA A 75 -3.65 49.03 17.50
N LEU A 76 -4.29 48.41 18.50
CA LEU A 76 -4.34 46.95 18.66
C LEU A 76 -5.13 46.28 17.53
N GLU A 77 -6.21 46.88 17.04
CA GLU A 77 -6.95 46.40 15.85
C GLU A 77 -6.08 46.44 14.59
N GLN A 78 -5.33 47.53 14.35
CA GLN A 78 -4.40 47.64 13.22
C GLN A 78 -3.27 46.62 13.29
N ASP A 79 -2.68 46.41 14.47
CA ASP A 79 -1.63 45.39 14.63
C ASP A 79 -2.20 43.97 14.50
N SER A 80 -3.41 43.70 14.99
CA SER A 80 -4.10 42.42 14.75
C SER A 80 -4.33 42.16 13.25
N GLN A 81 -4.74 43.17 12.48
CA GLN A 81 -4.89 43.07 11.02
C GLN A 81 -3.54 42.77 10.34
N ARG A 82 -2.47 43.47 10.72
CA ARG A 82 -1.10 43.20 10.22
C ARG A 82 -0.61 41.79 10.54
N PHE A 83 -0.90 41.27 11.74
CA PHE A 83 -0.55 39.89 12.11
C PHE A 83 -1.35 38.87 11.31
N GLU A 84 -2.64 39.09 11.08
CA GLU A 84 -3.45 38.25 10.19
C GLU A 84 -2.94 38.26 8.74
N GLU A 85 -2.58 39.43 8.20
CA GLU A 85 -2.02 39.57 6.86
C GLU A 85 -0.66 38.86 6.75
N TYR A 86 0.22 39.03 7.75
CA TYR A 86 1.50 38.34 7.81
C TYR A 86 1.35 36.82 7.85
N LEU A 87 0.39 36.29 8.63
CA LEU A 87 0.10 34.84 8.66
C LEU A 87 -0.42 34.34 7.32
N LYS A 88 -1.39 35.04 6.71
CA LYS A 88 -1.92 34.72 5.36
C LYS A 88 -0.81 34.73 4.30
N GLU A 89 0.10 35.69 4.35
CA GLU A 89 1.28 35.73 3.48
C GLU A 89 2.27 34.60 3.77
N ASN A 90 2.51 34.24 5.03
CA ASN A 90 3.43 33.18 5.41
C ASN A 90 2.92 31.81 4.95
N ASP A 91 1.65 31.51 5.23
CA ASP A 91 0.97 30.29 4.78
C ASP A 91 0.96 30.20 3.24
N ALA A 92 0.66 31.31 2.54
CA ALA A 92 0.66 31.35 1.08
C ALA A 92 2.07 31.11 0.49
N LYS A 93 3.11 31.70 1.08
CA LYS A 93 4.51 31.48 0.66
C LYS A 93 4.95 30.05 0.93
N LEU A 94 4.64 29.50 2.11
CA LEU A 94 4.95 28.12 2.47
C LEU A 94 4.24 27.12 1.54
N GLN A 95 2.97 27.37 1.20
CA GLN A 95 2.22 26.58 0.21
C GLN A 95 2.85 26.69 -1.19
N GLN A 96 3.22 27.90 -1.63
CA GLN A 96 3.86 28.12 -2.93
C GLN A 96 5.24 27.44 -3.02
N GLU A 97 6.04 27.49 -1.96
CA GLU A 97 7.33 26.80 -1.88
C GLU A 97 7.15 25.27 -1.86
N ALA A 98 6.18 24.75 -1.11
CA ALA A 98 5.86 23.32 -1.09
C ALA A 98 5.39 22.81 -2.46
N LEU A 99 4.52 23.56 -3.16
CA LEU A 99 4.09 23.25 -4.53
C LEU A 99 5.26 23.28 -5.49
N ARG A 100 6.08 24.34 -5.47
CA ARG A 100 7.26 24.48 -6.33
C ARG A 100 8.31 23.39 -6.08
N ALA A 101 8.49 22.96 -4.84
CA ALA A 101 9.35 21.83 -4.48
C ALA A 101 8.79 20.49 -5.00
N ALA A 102 7.48 20.28 -4.91
CA ALA A 102 6.82 19.10 -5.46
C ALA A 102 6.91 19.05 -6.99
N GLU A 103 6.68 20.17 -7.68
CA GLU A 103 6.84 20.30 -9.13
C GLU A 103 8.30 20.06 -9.56
N ALA A 104 9.28 20.64 -8.86
CA ALA A 104 10.69 20.43 -9.14
C ALA A 104 11.10 18.96 -8.95
N ALA A 105 10.61 18.30 -7.90
CA ALA A 105 10.84 16.88 -7.65
C ALA A 105 10.16 15.99 -8.71
N ALA A 106 8.93 16.32 -9.11
CA ALA A 106 8.21 15.61 -10.18
C ALA A 106 8.91 15.76 -11.54
N ARG A 107 9.37 16.96 -11.87
CA ARG A 107 10.15 17.25 -13.07
C ARG A 107 11.49 16.51 -13.09
N ALA A 108 12.27 16.58 -12.01
CA ALA A 108 13.53 15.85 -11.90
C ALA A 108 13.34 14.32 -11.96
N ARG A 109 12.21 13.79 -11.46
CA ARG A 109 11.81 12.38 -11.63
C ARG A 109 11.46 12.06 -13.08
N ALA A 110 10.75 12.94 -13.78
CA ALA A 110 10.38 12.76 -15.19
C ALA A 110 11.61 12.82 -16.12
N GLU A 111 12.53 13.76 -15.88
CA GLU A 111 13.79 13.89 -16.63
C GLU A 111 14.66 12.63 -16.46
N LYS A 112 14.86 12.15 -15.21
CA LYS A 112 15.55 10.88 -14.95
C LYS A 112 14.84 9.66 -15.56
N ALA A 113 13.51 9.64 -15.59
CA ALA A 113 12.76 8.55 -16.22
C ALA A 113 12.87 8.57 -17.76
N ALA A 114 12.99 9.76 -18.37
CA ALA A 114 13.26 9.90 -19.81
C ALA A 114 14.69 9.45 -20.15
N GLU A 115 15.68 9.82 -19.34
CA GLU A 115 17.07 9.37 -19.49
C GLU A 115 17.19 7.85 -19.32
N ALA A 116 16.56 7.25 -18.30
CA ALA A 116 16.52 5.80 -18.12
C ALA A 116 15.88 5.08 -19.32
N LYS A 117 14.81 5.63 -19.91
CA LYS A 117 14.20 5.11 -21.15
C LYS A 117 15.15 5.21 -22.35
N ARG A 118 15.88 6.33 -22.50
CA ARG A 118 16.90 6.50 -23.55
C ARG A 118 18.03 5.48 -23.42
N LEU A 119 18.54 5.26 -22.21
CA LEU A 119 19.59 4.27 -21.93
C LEU A 119 19.08 2.85 -22.19
N ALA A 120 17.86 2.50 -21.75
CA ALA A 120 17.25 1.21 -22.02
C ALA A 120 17.06 0.94 -23.53
N ALA A 121 16.64 1.95 -24.31
CA ALA A 121 16.55 1.85 -25.75
C ALA A 121 17.93 1.66 -26.41
N SER A 122 18.96 2.37 -25.94
CA SER A 122 20.35 2.19 -26.42
C SER A 122 20.89 0.80 -26.12
N ILE A 123 20.60 0.25 -24.93
CA ILE A 123 20.99 -1.11 -24.54
C ILE A 123 20.25 -2.15 -25.40
N ALA A 124 18.96 -1.93 -25.70
CA ALA A 124 18.21 -2.81 -26.61
C ALA A 124 18.77 -2.79 -28.05
N GLY A 125 19.15 -1.62 -28.56
CA GLY A 125 19.81 -1.46 -29.86
C GLY A 125 21.14 -2.22 -29.92
N ILE A 126 22.04 -1.96 -28.97
CA ILE A 126 23.36 -2.62 -28.89
C ILE A 126 23.20 -4.15 -28.76
N LYS A 127 22.23 -4.65 -27.98
CA LYS A 127 21.94 -6.09 -27.90
C LYS A 127 21.45 -6.69 -29.23
N GLY A 128 20.67 -5.94 -30.00
CA GLY A 128 20.26 -6.36 -31.35
C GLY A 128 21.43 -6.40 -32.34
N GLU A 129 22.35 -5.43 -32.24
CA GLU A 129 23.59 -5.42 -33.03
C GLU A 129 24.53 -6.57 -32.63
N MET A 130 24.69 -6.84 -31.33
CA MET A 130 25.44 -8.01 -30.83
C MET A 130 24.87 -9.33 -31.35
N ALA A 131 23.56 -9.56 -31.21
CA ALA A 131 22.91 -10.79 -31.68
C ALA A 131 23.09 -11.00 -33.20
N LYS A 132 23.03 -9.91 -33.99
CA LYS A 132 23.30 -9.96 -35.44
C LYS A 132 24.77 -10.28 -35.75
N ILE A 133 25.72 -9.74 -34.99
CA ILE A 133 27.15 -10.05 -35.14
C ILE A 133 27.43 -11.49 -34.71
N GLU A 134 26.75 -12.00 -33.68
CA GLU A 134 26.82 -13.39 -33.23
C GLU A 134 26.26 -14.37 -34.28
N GLU A 135 25.13 -14.06 -34.92
CA GLU A 135 24.58 -14.81 -36.05
C GLU A 135 25.54 -14.83 -37.25
N GLN A 136 26.11 -13.67 -37.62
CA GLN A 136 27.11 -13.57 -38.69
C GLN A 136 28.40 -14.33 -38.36
N LEU A 137 28.82 -14.34 -37.08
CA LEU A 137 29.96 -15.13 -36.62
C LEU A 137 29.67 -16.63 -36.67
N GLN A 138 28.48 -17.07 -36.30
CA GLN A 138 28.05 -18.48 -36.38
C GLN A 138 28.02 -18.97 -37.84
N GLU A 139 27.52 -18.19 -38.79
CA GLU A 139 27.55 -18.57 -40.21
C GLU A 139 28.99 -18.60 -40.74
N CYS A 140 29.83 -17.63 -40.40
CA CYS A 140 31.27 -17.68 -40.71
C CYS A 140 31.97 -18.92 -40.11
N GLN A 141 31.61 -19.33 -38.89
CA GLN A 141 32.11 -20.55 -38.26
C GLN A 141 31.60 -21.82 -38.96
N ARG A 142 30.32 -21.85 -39.38
CA ARG A 142 29.72 -22.97 -40.12
C ARG A 142 30.36 -23.14 -41.49
N LEU A 143 30.58 -22.04 -42.21
CA LEU A 143 31.29 -22.01 -43.49
C LEU A 143 32.76 -22.41 -43.31
N LYS A 144 33.43 -21.96 -42.24
CA LYS A 144 34.79 -22.41 -41.90
C LYS A 144 34.83 -23.92 -41.63
N ALA A 145 33.93 -24.45 -40.80
CA ALA A 145 33.88 -25.88 -40.50
C ALA A 145 33.63 -26.73 -41.76
N PHE A 146 32.79 -26.25 -42.68
CA PHE A 146 32.59 -26.87 -44.00
C PHE A 146 33.87 -26.85 -44.87
N LEU A 147 34.60 -25.73 -44.90
CA LEU A 147 35.86 -25.60 -45.66
C LEU A 147 37.05 -26.35 -45.04
N ASP A 148 37.04 -26.53 -43.71
CA ASP A 148 38.03 -27.33 -42.98
C ASP A 148 37.72 -28.84 -42.99
N SER A 149 36.56 -29.26 -43.53
CA SER A 149 36.15 -30.66 -43.62
C SER A 149 36.78 -31.37 -44.83
N ASP A 150 36.98 -32.69 -44.72
CA ASP A 150 37.59 -33.49 -45.78
C ASP A 150 36.70 -33.49 -47.05
N PRO A 151 37.22 -33.11 -48.25
CA PRO A 151 36.47 -33.14 -49.50
C PRO A 151 35.82 -34.49 -49.83
N ALA A 152 36.33 -35.61 -49.30
CA ALA A 152 35.70 -36.92 -49.43
C ALA A 152 34.29 -36.98 -48.82
N GLN A 153 34.01 -36.20 -47.77
CA GLN A 153 32.72 -36.17 -47.10
C GLN A 153 31.60 -35.59 -47.99
N LEU A 154 31.94 -34.68 -48.91
CA LEU A 154 31.00 -34.16 -49.90
C LEU A 154 30.62 -35.23 -50.94
N LEU A 155 31.60 -36.02 -51.38
CA LEU A 155 31.37 -37.20 -52.23
C LEU A 155 30.54 -38.26 -51.51
N GLU A 156 30.76 -38.48 -50.21
CA GLU A 156 29.95 -39.38 -49.42
C GLU A 156 28.48 -38.90 -49.36
N VAL A 157 28.23 -37.64 -49.03
CA VAL A 157 26.87 -37.05 -49.03
C VAL A 157 26.20 -37.16 -50.40
N PHE A 158 26.93 -36.92 -51.51
CA PHE A 158 26.37 -37.11 -52.85
C PHE A 158 26.03 -38.58 -53.13
N SER A 159 26.91 -39.54 -52.80
CA SER A 159 26.61 -40.97 -53.00
C SER A 159 25.45 -41.48 -52.14
N GLN A 160 25.30 -40.96 -50.91
CA GLN A 160 24.12 -41.23 -50.06
C GLN A 160 22.84 -40.64 -50.67
N LEU A 161 22.92 -39.45 -51.27
CA LEU A 161 21.79 -38.82 -51.96
C LEU A 161 21.41 -39.58 -53.25
N GLU A 162 22.39 -40.02 -54.03
CA GLU A 162 22.20 -40.86 -55.22
C GLU A 162 21.58 -42.21 -54.85
N ALA A 163 22.08 -42.88 -53.80
CA ALA A 163 21.50 -44.13 -53.30
C ALA A 163 20.05 -43.94 -52.80
N SER A 164 19.77 -42.85 -52.08
CA SER A 164 18.42 -42.49 -51.65
C SER A 164 17.47 -42.23 -52.83
N ASN A 165 17.92 -41.48 -53.84
CA ASN A 165 17.13 -41.19 -55.03
C ASN A 165 16.88 -42.48 -55.86
N MET A 166 17.89 -43.33 -56.03
CA MET A 166 17.75 -44.63 -56.69
C MET A 166 16.78 -45.56 -55.95
N PHE A 167 16.82 -45.58 -54.61
CA PHE A 167 15.86 -46.33 -53.80
C PHE A 167 14.43 -45.79 -53.97
N GLN A 168 14.23 -44.47 -53.97
CA GLN A 168 12.91 -43.87 -54.20
C GLN A 168 12.37 -44.16 -55.61
N ILE A 169 13.23 -44.15 -56.65
CA ILE A 169 12.86 -44.53 -58.01
C ILE A 169 12.45 -46.01 -58.09
N ALA A 170 13.23 -46.90 -57.47
CA ALA A 170 12.90 -48.33 -57.44
C ALA A 170 11.58 -48.61 -56.70
N ALA A 171 11.35 -47.97 -55.54
CA ALA A 171 10.11 -48.09 -54.78
C ALA A 171 8.89 -47.54 -55.54
N ALA A 172 9.07 -46.47 -56.31
CA ALA A 172 8.00 -45.95 -57.19
C ALA A 172 7.67 -46.94 -58.32
N GLN A 173 8.68 -47.52 -58.97
CA GLN A 173 8.49 -48.52 -60.03
C GLN A 173 7.83 -49.82 -59.52
N GLU A 174 8.19 -50.29 -58.33
CA GLU A 174 7.54 -51.45 -57.69
C GLU A 174 6.08 -51.15 -57.34
N ALA A 175 5.78 -49.94 -56.84
CA ALA A 175 4.41 -49.51 -56.57
C ALA A 175 3.56 -49.36 -57.85
N GLU A 176 4.13 -48.86 -58.95
CA GLU A 176 3.46 -48.79 -60.26
C GLU A 176 3.18 -50.19 -60.83
N ALA A 177 4.14 -51.11 -60.76
CA ALA A 177 3.96 -52.50 -61.19
C ALA A 177 2.88 -53.23 -60.35
N ALA A 178 2.87 -53.02 -59.04
CA ALA A 178 1.82 -53.56 -58.16
C ALA A 178 0.44 -52.98 -58.48
N LEU A 179 0.35 -51.69 -58.83
CA LEU A 179 -0.88 -51.03 -59.26
C LEU A 179 -1.41 -51.59 -60.59
N GLU A 180 -0.52 -51.88 -61.56
CA GLU A 180 -0.90 -52.47 -62.85
C GLU A 180 -1.31 -53.96 -62.72
N ALA A 181 -0.63 -54.72 -61.85
CA ALA A 181 -1.06 -56.06 -61.47
C ALA A 181 -2.46 -56.05 -60.81
N ALA A 182 -2.72 -55.12 -59.89
CA ALA A 182 -4.04 -54.96 -59.27
C ALA A 182 -5.12 -54.55 -60.28
N ARG A 183 -4.81 -53.65 -61.22
CA ARG A 183 -5.73 -53.23 -62.30
C ARG A 183 -6.09 -54.38 -63.24
N SER A 184 -5.12 -55.19 -63.65
CA SER A 184 -5.36 -56.34 -64.55
C SER A 184 -6.11 -57.48 -63.85
N ALA A 185 -5.82 -57.74 -62.57
CA ALA A 185 -6.62 -58.64 -61.73
C ALA A 185 -8.08 -58.15 -61.55
N HIS A 186 -8.28 -56.84 -61.34
CA HIS A 186 -9.62 -56.25 -61.26
C HIS A 186 -10.37 -56.35 -62.59
N ALA A 187 -9.73 -56.04 -63.72
CA ALA A 187 -10.34 -56.13 -65.05
C ALA A 187 -10.75 -57.57 -65.43
N THR A 188 -9.92 -58.57 -65.10
CA THR A 188 -10.26 -59.99 -65.34
C THR A 188 -11.37 -60.47 -64.41
N MET A 189 -11.38 -60.06 -63.14
CA MET A 189 -12.48 -60.33 -62.21
C MET A 189 -13.80 -59.69 -62.66
N GLN A 190 -13.78 -58.43 -63.11
CA GLN A 190 -14.96 -57.77 -63.69
C GLN A 190 -15.49 -58.52 -64.92
N ALA A 191 -14.62 -58.95 -65.83
CA ALA A 191 -15.03 -59.71 -67.00
C ALA A 191 -15.69 -61.06 -66.66
N SER A 192 -15.26 -61.73 -65.57
CA SER A 192 -15.97 -62.92 -65.06
C SER A 192 -17.35 -62.54 -64.51
N LEU A 193 -17.41 -61.54 -63.64
CA LEU A 193 -18.66 -61.09 -63.01
C LEU A 193 -19.70 -60.57 -64.02
N ASP A 194 -19.27 -59.87 -65.08
CA ASP A 194 -20.15 -59.43 -66.17
C ASP A 194 -20.64 -60.61 -67.02
N SER A 195 -19.81 -61.63 -67.23
CA SER A 195 -20.19 -62.88 -67.91
C SER A 195 -21.21 -63.67 -67.09
N GLU A 196 -20.97 -63.82 -65.79
CA GLU A 196 -21.85 -64.48 -64.82
C GLU A 196 -23.17 -63.72 -64.66
N ALA A 197 -23.14 -62.40 -64.50
CA ALA A 197 -24.34 -61.55 -64.47
C ALA A 197 -25.11 -61.59 -65.79
N GLY A 198 -24.41 -61.67 -66.93
CA GLY A 198 -25.02 -61.89 -68.25
C GLY A 198 -25.67 -63.26 -68.39
N ALA A 199 -25.09 -64.32 -67.80
CA ALA A 199 -25.68 -65.65 -67.75
C ALA A 199 -26.92 -65.69 -66.84
N LEU A 200 -26.84 -65.10 -65.65
CA LEU A 200 -27.96 -64.99 -64.70
C LEU A 200 -29.13 -64.17 -65.28
N ARG A 201 -28.86 -63.07 -65.99
CA ARG A 201 -29.89 -62.30 -66.70
C ARG A 201 -30.61 -63.14 -67.75
N ARG A 202 -29.88 -63.91 -68.57
CA ARG A 202 -30.49 -64.84 -69.55
C ARG A 202 -31.33 -65.93 -68.87
N GLN A 203 -30.88 -66.46 -67.74
CA GLN A 203 -31.67 -67.42 -66.95
C GLN A 203 -32.95 -66.78 -66.38
N VAL A 204 -32.91 -65.53 -65.94
CA VAL A 204 -34.12 -64.78 -65.53
C VAL A 204 -35.04 -64.54 -66.72
N GLU A 205 -34.53 -64.08 -67.86
CA GLU A 205 -35.32 -63.89 -69.10
C GLU A 205 -35.98 -65.19 -69.58
N GLU A 206 -35.26 -66.32 -69.53
CA GLU A 206 -35.78 -67.66 -69.86
C GLU A 206 -36.85 -68.13 -68.86
N LEU A 207 -36.63 -67.92 -67.56
CA LEU A 207 -37.61 -68.24 -66.51
C LEU A 207 -38.84 -67.34 -66.58
N GLU A 208 -38.69 -66.05 -66.87
CA GLU A 208 -39.81 -65.11 -67.07
C GLU A 208 -40.59 -65.45 -68.34
N ALA A 209 -39.93 -65.83 -69.43
CA ALA A 209 -40.58 -66.34 -70.64
C ALA A 209 -41.30 -67.67 -70.38
N ALA A 210 -40.70 -68.59 -69.63
CA ALA A 210 -41.32 -69.86 -69.23
C ALA A 210 -42.52 -69.64 -68.28
N VAL A 211 -42.43 -68.68 -67.35
CA VAL A 211 -43.54 -68.26 -66.49
C VAL A 211 -44.62 -67.54 -67.28
N ALA A 212 -44.29 -66.71 -68.26
CA ALA A 212 -45.25 -66.07 -69.16
C ALA A 212 -45.99 -67.10 -70.03
N ALA A 213 -45.27 -68.06 -70.62
CA ALA A 213 -45.86 -69.17 -71.36
C ALA A 213 -46.68 -70.11 -70.45
N SER A 214 -46.32 -70.25 -69.18
CA SER A 214 -47.09 -71.01 -68.20
C SER A 214 -48.32 -70.25 -67.70
N ARG A 215 -48.23 -68.92 -67.53
CA ARG A 215 -49.38 -68.04 -67.26
C ARG A 215 -50.34 -67.96 -68.44
N ALA A 216 -49.84 -67.95 -69.68
CA ALA A 216 -50.67 -68.02 -70.87
C ALA A 216 -51.40 -69.37 -70.97
N ARG A 217 -50.69 -70.48 -70.71
CA ARG A 217 -51.32 -71.82 -70.59
C ARG A 217 -52.32 -71.86 -69.45
N CYS A 218 -52.01 -71.33 -68.27
CA CYS A 218 -52.95 -71.21 -67.16
C CYS A 218 -54.12 -70.27 -67.48
N ALA A 219 -53.96 -69.22 -68.29
CA ALA A 219 -55.07 -68.33 -68.68
C ALA A 219 -56.01 -69.01 -69.69
N VAL A 220 -55.48 -69.81 -70.62
CA VAL A 220 -56.28 -70.69 -71.49
C VAL A 220 -56.98 -71.77 -70.65
N LEU A 221 -56.25 -72.40 -69.73
CA LEU A 221 -56.79 -73.41 -68.82
C LEU A 221 -57.73 -72.81 -67.77
N GLN A 222 -57.68 -71.50 -67.47
CA GLN A 222 -58.62 -70.78 -66.59
C GLN A 222 -59.80 -70.20 -67.35
N ALA A 223 -59.68 -69.96 -68.66
CA ALA A 223 -60.85 -69.80 -69.52
C ALA A 223 -61.61 -71.14 -69.68
N ALA A 224 -60.90 -72.27 -69.66
CA ALA A 224 -61.48 -73.60 -69.54
C ALA A 224 -61.99 -73.91 -68.12
N GLU A 225 -61.26 -73.58 -67.05
CA GLU A 225 -61.74 -73.73 -65.66
C GLU A 225 -62.89 -72.77 -65.35
N GLN A 226 -63.07 -71.65 -66.04
CA GLN A 226 -64.32 -70.87 -65.96
C GLN A 226 -65.51 -71.55 -66.67
N GLN A 227 -65.28 -72.65 -67.38
CA GLN A 227 -66.29 -73.61 -67.82
C GLN A 227 -66.36 -74.82 -66.87
N ASP A 228 -65.21 -75.31 -66.39
CA ASP A 228 -65.05 -76.53 -65.57
C ASP A 228 -65.01 -76.30 -64.04
N LEU A 229 -65.27 -75.08 -63.52
CA LEU A 229 -65.31 -74.75 -62.08
C LEU A 229 -66.54 -75.32 -61.34
N GLN A 230 -67.03 -76.47 -61.81
CA GLN A 230 -67.69 -77.48 -60.97
C GLN A 230 -66.67 -78.28 -60.14
N GLY A 231 -65.68 -77.58 -59.55
CA GLY A 231 -64.69 -78.11 -58.58
C GLY A 231 -63.39 -78.68 -59.19
N GLY A 232 -62.28 -78.71 -58.45
CA GLY A 232 -62.09 -78.15 -57.10
C GLY A 232 -60.87 -78.66 -56.33
N ALA A 233 -59.83 -77.82 -56.26
CA ALA A 233 -58.78 -77.70 -55.21
C ALA A 233 -57.94 -78.94 -54.75
N VAL A 234 -56.62 -78.75 -54.68
CA VAL A 234 -55.61 -79.62 -54.03
C VAL A 234 -54.65 -78.76 -53.20
N LEU A 235 -54.15 -79.23 -52.05
CA LEU A 235 -53.20 -78.49 -51.20
C LEU A 235 -52.19 -79.36 -50.41
N LEU A 236 -50.90 -78.97 -50.52
CA LEU A 236 -49.79 -79.03 -49.52
C LEU A 236 -49.30 -80.38 -48.92
N GLY A 237 -48.01 -80.58 -48.57
CA GLY A 237 -46.76 -79.83 -48.84
C GLY A 237 -45.62 -80.04 -47.79
N GLY A 238 -44.38 -79.60 -48.09
CA GLY A 238 -43.20 -79.55 -47.18
C GLY A 238 -42.28 -80.80 -47.16
N ALA A 239 -41.10 -80.84 -46.52
CA ALA A 239 -40.14 -79.82 -46.03
C ALA A 239 -38.80 -80.52 -45.57
N GLY A 240 -37.70 -79.78 -45.27
CA GLY A 240 -36.40 -80.35 -44.80
C GLY A 240 -35.51 -79.37 -44.00
N ALA A 241 -34.41 -79.84 -43.34
CA ALA A 241 -33.55 -79.03 -42.43
C ALA A 241 -32.15 -79.65 -42.07
N THR A 242 -31.36 -78.95 -41.21
CA THR A 242 -30.10 -79.32 -40.46
C THR A 242 -28.71 -79.03 -41.11
N SER A 243 -27.60 -78.61 -40.42
CA SER A 243 -27.32 -78.20 -39.00
C SER A 243 -25.95 -77.48 -38.73
N SER A 244 -25.76 -76.90 -37.52
CA SER A 244 -24.52 -76.74 -36.65
C SER A 244 -23.35 -75.78 -37.04
N SER A 245 -22.51 -75.14 -36.15
CA SER A 245 -22.38 -74.84 -34.67
C SER A 245 -21.04 -74.02 -34.39
N SER A 246 -20.53 -73.46 -33.25
CA SER A 246 -20.93 -73.02 -31.86
C SER A 246 -19.74 -72.40 -31.03
N GLY A 247 -19.95 -71.49 -30.03
CA GLY A 247 -18.98 -71.04 -28.95
C GLY A 247 -18.37 -69.60 -29.08
N ASP A 248 -17.54 -68.98 -28.20
CA ASP A 248 -17.21 -68.99 -26.71
C ASP A 248 -16.06 -67.94 -26.42
N SER A 249 -15.56 -67.43 -25.25
CA SER A 249 -15.83 -67.46 -23.77
C SER A 249 -14.98 -66.37 -22.96
N ALA A 250 -14.93 -66.43 -21.59
CA ALA A 250 -13.90 -65.87 -20.62
C ALA A 250 -14.04 -64.49 -19.85
N ALA A 251 -13.26 -64.29 -18.73
CA ALA A 251 -13.34 -63.24 -17.65
C ALA A 251 -12.09 -63.24 -16.67
N SER A 252 -11.76 -62.40 -15.64
CA SER A 252 -12.05 -60.97 -15.18
C SER A 252 -11.32 -60.50 -13.86
N GLN A 253 -10.85 -59.22 -13.77
CA GLN A 253 -10.89 -58.21 -12.63
C GLN A 253 -10.19 -58.34 -11.20
N GLY A 254 -9.51 -57.25 -10.71
CA GLY A 254 -9.58 -56.72 -9.28
C GLY A 254 -8.35 -56.34 -8.37
N GLN A 255 -8.30 -55.08 -7.81
CA GLN A 255 -8.19 -54.63 -6.35
C GLN A 255 -6.89 -54.53 -5.40
N GLN A 256 -6.60 -53.31 -4.84
CA GLN A 256 -6.07 -52.78 -3.49
C GLN A 256 -4.75 -53.16 -2.68
N GLY A 257 -4.13 -52.18 -1.92
CA GLY A 257 -3.27 -52.29 -0.67
C GLY A 257 -1.94 -51.43 -0.57
N GLY A 258 -1.23 -51.08 0.55
CA GLY A 258 -1.55 -50.80 1.99
C GLY A 258 -0.40 -50.66 3.10
N ALA A 259 -0.16 -49.45 3.72
CA ALA A 259 0.22 -49.09 5.16
C ALA A 259 1.67 -49.05 5.86
N ALA A 260 1.87 -48.01 6.75
CA ALA A 260 2.74 -47.79 8.00
C ALA A 260 4.32 -47.84 8.03
N GLY A 261 5.13 -47.25 8.96
CA GLY A 261 4.98 -46.42 10.22
C GLY A 261 6.34 -45.88 10.87
N PRO A 262 6.38 -45.12 12.02
CA PRO A 262 7.52 -44.23 12.46
C PRO A 262 8.05 -44.28 13.96
N ALA A 263 9.11 -43.50 14.35
CA ALA A 263 9.61 -43.21 15.73
C ALA A 263 10.66 -42.02 15.82
N GLN A 264 11.32 -41.68 16.96
CA GLN A 264 10.94 -40.74 18.06
C GLN A 264 12.21 -40.14 18.79
N ALA A 265 12.12 -39.10 19.67
CA ALA A 265 13.29 -38.43 20.31
C ALA A 265 13.06 -37.87 21.76
N VAL A 266 14.12 -37.74 22.60
CA VAL A 266 14.15 -37.14 23.98
C VAL A 266 15.56 -36.58 24.35
N PRO A 267 15.73 -35.46 25.11
CA PRO A 267 17.04 -34.82 25.42
C PRO A 267 17.45 -34.75 26.91
N GLY A 268 18.68 -34.28 27.22
CA GLY A 268 18.96 -33.58 28.49
C GLY A 268 20.40 -33.58 29.07
N THR A 269 21.02 -32.39 29.21
CA THR A 269 21.94 -31.97 30.30
C THR A 269 22.10 -30.44 30.24
N ALA A 270 21.83 -29.71 31.33
CA ALA A 270 21.70 -28.24 31.32
C ALA A 270 22.62 -27.54 32.35
N GLY A 271 22.95 -26.26 32.09
CA GLY A 271 23.90 -25.47 32.87
C GLY A 271 24.50 -24.33 32.03
N ALA A 272 25.82 -24.14 32.08
CA ALA A 272 26.50 -23.18 31.18
C ALA A 272 26.27 -23.49 29.69
N ALA A 273 26.22 -24.78 29.32
CA ALA A 273 25.86 -25.21 27.98
C ALA A 273 24.41 -24.88 27.59
N ALA A 274 23.49 -24.68 28.55
CA ALA A 274 22.10 -24.35 28.26
C ALA A 274 21.94 -22.90 27.78
N ALA A 275 22.61 -21.93 28.41
CA ALA A 275 22.59 -20.55 27.93
C ALA A 275 23.22 -20.41 26.53
N LEU A 276 24.31 -21.15 26.27
CA LEU A 276 24.88 -21.22 24.92
C LEU A 276 23.92 -21.89 23.93
N ALA A 277 23.28 -23.00 24.30
CA ALA A 277 22.29 -23.69 23.47
C ALA A 277 21.01 -22.85 23.24
N GLU A 278 20.61 -22.01 24.19
CA GLU A 278 19.49 -21.07 24.06
C GLU A 278 19.81 -19.96 23.06
N HIS A 279 21.00 -19.34 23.16
CA HIS A 279 21.46 -18.39 22.14
C HIS A 279 21.65 -19.04 20.77
N LEU A 280 22.16 -20.28 20.70
CA LEU A 280 22.26 -21.04 19.46
C LEU A 280 20.88 -21.41 18.90
N ALA A 281 19.91 -21.78 19.73
CA ALA A 281 18.54 -22.06 19.29
C ALA A 281 17.82 -20.80 18.79
N ALA A 282 18.01 -19.66 19.46
CA ALA A 282 17.50 -18.37 18.99
C ALA A 282 18.13 -17.97 17.65
N ALA A 283 19.45 -18.13 17.48
CA ALA A 283 20.15 -17.89 16.22
C ALA A 283 19.71 -18.85 15.10
N TYR A 284 19.52 -20.14 15.43
CA TYR A 284 19.06 -21.17 14.49
C TYR A 284 17.64 -20.91 13.98
N GLN A 285 16.73 -20.50 14.88
CA GLN A 285 15.38 -20.08 14.52
C GLN A 285 15.36 -18.75 13.75
N ALA A 286 16.22 -17.79 14.11
CA ALA A 286 16.36 -16.52 13.38
C ALA A 286 16.95 -16.72 11.97
N ALA A 287 17.78 -17.74 11.76
CA ALA A 287 18.23 -18.21 10.45
C ALA A 287 17.17 -19.02 9.67
N GLY A 288 15.95 -19.16 10.22
CA GLY A 288 14.81 -19.80 9.55
C GLY A 288 14.71 -21.32 9.71
N PHE A 289 15.60 -21.96 10.49
CA PHE A 289 15.53 -23.40 10.72
C PHE A 289 14.47 -23.77 11.76
N ALA A 290 13.77 -24.88 11.53
CA ALA A 290 12.80 -25.42 12.48
C ALA A 290 13.48 -25.94 13.76
N PRO A 291 12.88 -25.73 14.96
CA PRO A 291 13.43 -26.23 16.21
C PRO A 291 13.26 -27.75 16.31
N ASP A 292 14.36 -28.48 16.23
CA ASP A 292 14.42 -29.93 16.34
C ASP A 292 15.34 -30.32 17.52
N ALA A 293 14.76 -30.96 18.54
CA ALA A 293 15.45 -31.36 19.76
C ALA A 293 16.44 -32.53 19.59
N SER A 294 16.49 -33.16 18.40
CA SER A 294 17.47 -34.20 18.06
C SER A 294 18.77 -33.65 17.47
N VAL A 295 18.78 -32.39 16.99
CA VAL A 295 19.95 -31.77 16.37
C VAL A 295 20.90 -31.26 17.45
N THR A 296 22.13 -31.75 17.47
CA THR A 296 23.13 -31.32 18.45
C THR A 296 23.62 -29.88 18.15
N PRO A 297 24.09 -29.12 19.16
CA PRO A 297 24.60 -27.75 18.95
C PRO A 297 25.71 -27.64 17.88
N LEU A 298 26.53 -28.67 17.72
CA LEU A 298 27.55 -28.75 16.66
C LEU A 298 26.91 -28.85 15.26
N GLN A 299 25.86 -29.66 15.12
CA GLN A 299 25.11 -29.78 13.86
C GLN A 299 24.25 -28.53 13.57
N MET A 300 23.79 -27.81 14.60
CA MET A 300 23.14 -26.50 14.43
C MET A 300 24.15 -25.49 13.87
N LEU A 301 25.35 -25.41 14.44
CA LEU A 301 26.45 -24.58 13.93
C LEU A 301 26.82 -24.95 12.49
N GLN A 302 27.06 -26.23 12.20
CA GLN A 302 27.42 -26.69 10.85
C GLN A 302 26.34 -26.39 9.79
N LYS A 303 25.05 -26.46 10.15
CA LYS A 303 23.95 -26.08 9.25
C LYS A 303 23.87 -24.56 9.04
N VAL A 304 24.17 -23.76 10.06
CA VAL A 304 24.24 -22.29 9.95
C VAL A 304 25.46 -21.87 9.13
N GLU A 305 26.60 -22.52 9.33
CA GLU A 305 27.83 -22.33 8.55
C GLU A 305 27.58 -22.61 7.06
N ALA A 306 27.02 -23.77 6.71
CA ALA A 306 26.66 -24.10 5.33
C ALA A 306 25.66 -23.11 4.70
N ALA A 307 24.67 -22.65 5.46
CA ALA A 307 23.71 -21.63 4.98
C ALA A 307 24.33 -20.23 4.84
N LEU A 308 25.32 -19.89 5.68
CA LEU A 308 26.13 -18.67 5.52
C LEU A 308 27.03 -18.75 4.29
N GLU A 309 27.65 -19.90 4.03
CA GLU A 309 28.41 -20.15 2.78
C GLU A 309 27.51 -20.05 1.55
N GLU A 310 26.31 -20.63 1.57
CA GLU A 310 25.32 -20.52 0.49
C GLU A 310 24.88 -19.06 0.27
N CYS A 311 24.58 -18.32 1.35
CA CYS A 311 24.25 -16.90 1.27
C CYS A 311 25.41 -16.04 0.75
N LEU A 312 26.66 -16.31 1.18
CA LEU A 312 27.85 -15.61 0.68
C LEU A 312 28.13 -15.94 -0.79
N ALA A 313 27.91 -17.17 -1.22
CA ALA A 313 28.00 -17.57 -2.63
C ALA A 313 26.91 -16.88 -3.49
N ALA A 314 25.68 -16.76 -2.98
CA ALA A 314 24.58 -16.08 -3.65
C ALA A 314 24.74 -14.54 -3.71
N ILE A 315 25.36 -13.94 -2.69
CA ILE A 315 25.74 -12.52 -2.68
C ILE A 315 26.94 -12.28 -3.62
N GLY A 316 27.88 -13.21 -3.68
CA GLY A 316 29.06 -13.16 -4.52
C GLY A 316 30.19 -12.26 -3.98
N PRO A 317 31.33 -12.15 -4.71
CA PRO A 317 32.48 -11.36 -4.29
C PRO A 317 32.15 -9.85 -4.20
N PRO A 318 32.91 -9.07 -3.41
CA PRO A 318 32.71 -7.62 -3.28
C PRO A 318 32.79 -6.92 -4.64
N GLY A 319 31.84 -6.01 -4.90
CA GLY A 319 31.69 -5.33 -6.19
C GLY A 319 30.86 -6.08 -7.25
N SER A 320 30.45 -7.33 -6.97
CA SER A 320 29.43 -8.02 -7.79
C SER A 320 28.04 -7.39 -7.63
N GLN A 321 27.11 -7.68 -8.55
CA GLN A 321 25.75 -7.13 -8.48
C GLN A 321 24.97 -7.60 -7.24
N GLY A 322 25.22 -8.82 -6.75
CA GLY A 322 24.63 -9.33 -5.51
C GLY A 322 25.14 -8.57 -4.29
N ALA A 323 26.46 -8.39 -4.17
CA ALA A 323 27.08 -7.61 -3.11
C ALA A 323 26.59 -6.15 -3.07
N LEU A 324 26.50 -5.48 -4.23
CA LEU A 324 25.99 -4.10 -4.31
C LEU A 324 24.50 -3.99 -3.97
N ALA A 325 23.69 -4.99 -4.34
CA ALA A 325 22.28 -5.04 -3.95
C ALA A 325 22.11 -5.29 -2.44
N ALA A 326 22.90 -6.19 -1.85
CA ALA A 326 22.90 -6.46 -0.42
C ALA A 326 23.33 -5.22 0.40
N GLU A 327 24.38 -4.52 -0.04
CA GLU A 327 24.81 -3.28 0.60
C GLU A 327 23.71 -2.20 0.55
N ALA A 328 23.05 -2.03 -0.61
CA ALA A 328 21.95 -1.08 -0.74
C ALA A 328 20.75 -1.41 0.18
N VAL A 329 20.47 -2.70 0.42
CA VAL A 329 19.42 -3.15 1.36
C VAL A 329 19.79 -2.86 2.81
N GLU A 330 21.04 -3.12 3.23
CA GLU A 330 21.47 -2.75 4.60
C GLU A 330 21.59 -1.23 4.79
N GLN A 331 22.04 -0.47 3.79
CA GLN A 331 22.01 1.01 3.84
C GLN A 331 20.56 1.53 3.97
N ALA A 332 19.59 0.90 3.31
CA ALA A 332 18.17 1.24 3.43
C ALA A 332 17.62 0.93 4.83
N ARG A 333 17.89 -0.27 5.37
CA ARG A 333 17.51 -0.66 6.74
C ARG A 333 18.18 0.20 7.80
N GLU A 334 19.44 0.56 7.63
CA GLU A 334 20.16 1.44 8.55
C GLU A 334 19.61 2.87 8.52
N LYS A 335 19.22 3.37 7.34
CA LYS A 335 18.49 4.63 7.21
C LYS A 335 17.12 4.57 7.90
N GLU A 336 16.39 3.47 7.78
CA GLU A 336 15.12 3.23 8.47
C GLU A 336 15.30 3.19 10.01
N ARG A 337 16.28 2.43 10.53
CA ARG A 337 16.66 2.43 11.96
C ARG A 337 16.93 3.85 12.47
N ARG A 338 17.68 4.66 11.72
CA ARG A 338 17.96 6.07 12.03
C ARG A 338 16.72 6.97 11.97
N GLN A 339 15.79 6.71 11.05
CA GLN A 339 14.51 7.43 10.96
C GLN A 339 13.58 7.06 12.12
N ALA A 340 13.45 5.79 12.48
CA ALA A 340 12.68 5.32 13.63
C ALA A 340 13.21 5.88 14.96
N ALA A 341 14.53 5.91 15.16
CA ALA A 341 15.15 6.52 16.34
C ALA A 341 14.87 8.04 16.43
N ARG A 342 14.89 8.76 15.30
CA ARG A 342 14.51 10.18 15.22
C ARG A 342 13.03 10.40 15.49
N ALA A 343 12.15 9.56 14.93
CA ALA A 343 10.71 9.62 15.14
C ALA A 343 10.35 9.38 16.62
N THR A 344 10.93 8.34 17.24
CA THR A 344 10.76 8.05 18.67
C THR A 344 11.20 9.21 19.56
N LYS A 345 12.34 9.85 19.24
CA LYS A 345 12.85 11.02 19.97
C LYS A 345 11.99 12.28 19.76
N LEU A 346 11.35 12.44 18.60
CA LEU A 346 10.40 13.52 18.34
C LEU A 346 9.07 13.28 19.07
N ALA A 347 8.52 12.06 18.98
CA ALA A 347 7.29 11.66 19.66
C ALA A 347 7.42 11.76 21.19
N ALA A 348 8.57 11.40 21.77
CA ALA A 348 8.84 11.59 23.20
C ALA A 348 8.77 13.08 23.60
N ARG A 349 9.36 13.98 22.81
CA ARG A 349 9.29 15.44 23.04
C ARG A 349 7.88 16.00 22.87
N GLN A 350 7.10 15.47 21.92
CA GLN A 350 5.70 15.83 21.73
C GLN A 350 4.86 15.37 22.94
N ALA A 351 4.99 14.12 23.36
CA ALA A 351 4.32 13.59 24.55
C ALA A 351 4.71 14.35 25.84
N GLU A 352 5.97 14.75 26.02
CA GLU A 352 6.40 15.62 27.13
C GLU A 352 5.73 17.00 27.10
N HIS A 353 5.56 17.58 25.91
CA HIS A 353 4.92 18.89 25.71
C HIS A 353 3.40 18.81 25.92
N GLU A 354 2.75 17.80 25.34
CA GLU A 354 1.33 17.50 25.53
C GLU A 354 1.02 17.19 27.00
N ALA A 355 1.81 16.35 27.67
CA ALA A 355 1.67 16.07 29.10
C ALA A 355 1.93 17.32 29.98
N ARG A 356 2.67 18.33 29.49
CA ARG A 356 2.82 19.63 30.16
C ARG A 356 1.58 20.49 29.97
N ILE A 357 1.03 20.55 28.76
CA ILE A 357 -0.25 21.25 28.46
C ILE A 357 -1.38 20.62 29.27
N GLN A 358 -1.51 19.28 29.26
CA GLN A 358 -2.52 18.54 30.01
C GLN A 358 -2.46 18.86 31.52
N ARG A 359 -1.26 18.85 32.13
CA ARG A 359 -1.10 19.25 33.54
C ARG A 359 -1.48 20.71 33.84
N VAL A 360 -1.34 21.62 32.87
CA VAL A 360 -1.82 23.01 33.01
C VAL A 360 -3.35 23.08 32.88
N MET A 361 -3.93 22.38 31.90
CA MET A 361 -5.37 22.32 31.67
C MET A 361 -6.11 21.64 32.84
N GLU A 362 -5.60 20.52 33.34
CA GLU A 362 -6.12 19.79 34.50
C GLU A 362 -6.05 20.65 35.77
N ARG A 363 -4.93 21.37 35.98
CA ARG A 363 -4.81 22.34 37.09
C ARG A 363 -5.77 23.53 36.96
N ALA A 364 -6.16 23.92 35.75
CA ALA A 364 -7.15 24.96 35.50
C ALA A 364 -8.60 24.45 35.66
N ALA A 365 -8.86 23.19 35.30
CA ALA A 365 -10.14 22.52 35.48
C ALA A 365 -10.41 22.07 36.93
N ALA A 366 -9.35 21.88 37.73
CA ALA A 366 -9.46 21.47 39.12
C ALA A 366 -10.33 22.44 39.96
N PRO A 367 -11.33 21.94 40.71
CA PRO A 367 -12.27 22.80 41.42
C PRO A 367 -11.56 23.62 42.51
N LYS A 368 -11.66 24.95 42.40
CA LYS A 368 -10.98 25.92 43.28
C LYS A 368 -11.46 25.80 44.74
N PHE A 369 -10.71 25.05 45.55
CA PHE A 369 -11.00 24.84 46.97
C PHE A 369 -11.04 26.17 47.74
N GLN A 370 -12.24 26.59 48.15
CA GLN A 370 -12.43 27.77 48.98
C GLN A 370 -12.22 27.40 50.45
N LYS A 371 -11.11 27.89 51.04
CA LYS A 371 -10.84 27.77 52.48
C LYS A 371 -11.95 28.50 53.25
N LYS A 372 -12.80 27.75 53.96
CA LYS A 372 -13.85 28.32 54.83
C LYS A 372 -13.22 28.89 56.10
N GLY A 373 -13.64 30.10 56.48
CA GLY A 373 -13.09 30.84 57.62
C GLY A 373 -12.08 31.92 57.22
N LYS A 374 -11.85 32.89 58.11
CA LYS A 374 -10.80 33.90 57.90
C LYS A 374 -9.43 33.21 57.94
N PRO A 375 -8.48 33.54 57.03
CA PRO A 375 -7.11 33.07 57.16
C PRO A 375 -6.56 33.45 58.54
N ALA A 376 -5.90 32.49 59.21
CA ALA A 376 -5.11 32.82 60.38
C ALA A 376 -4.01 33.78 59.96
N MET A 377 -3.96 34.97 60.57
CA MET A 377 -2.88 35.92 60.35
C MET A 377 -1.54 35.21 60.62
N THR A 378 -0.61 35.31 59.67
CA THR A 378 0.76 34.88 59.92
C THR A 378 1.32 35.74 61.05
N ARG A 379 1.44 35.16 62.26
CA ARG A 379 2.26 35.72 63.34
C ARG A 379 3.59 36.15 62.74
N SER A 380 4.08 37.33 63.13
CA SER A 380 5.30 37.92 62.56
C SER A 380 6.48 36.95 62.69
N VAL A 381 6.78 36.26 61.59
CA VAL A 381 7.98 35.43 61.49
C VAL A 381 9.14 36.41 61.43
N LEU A 382 10.04 36.33 62.41
CA LEU A 382 11.28 37.08 62.35
C LEU A 382 11.98 36.72 61.05
N GLN A 383 12.37 37.73 60.26
CA GLN A 383 13.22 37.53 59.10
C GLN A 383 14.57 37.04 59.60
N ARG A 384 14.76 35.72 59.58
CA ARG A 384 16.07 35.12 59.72
C ARG A 384 16.80 35.44 58.43
N GLU A 385 17.91 36.17 58.52
CA GLU A 385 18.81 36.38 57.39
C GLU A 385 19.53 35.05 57.10
N GLU A 386 18.83 34.15 56.42
CA GLU A 386 19.46 33.02 55.76
C GLU A 386 20.18 33.59 54.54
N ALA A 387 21.51 33.62 54.62
CA ALA A 387 22.36 34.07 53.53
C ALA A 387 22.01 33.32 52.24
N ALA A 388 21.80 34.05 51.15
CA ALA A 388 21.28 33.50 49.91
C ALA A 388 22.25 32.48 49.30
N ALA A 389 22.01 31.19 49.58
CA ALA A 389 22.61 30.08 48.85
C ALA A 389 21.96 30.03 47.44
N ASP A 390 22.50 30.84 46.53
CA ASP A 390 21.98 30.98 45.17
C ASP A 390 22.22 29.69 44.36
N SER A 391 21.18 28.84 44.30
CA SER A 391 21.21 27.59 43.56
C SER A 391 20.94 27.76 42.06
N SER A 392 21.16 28.95 41.47
CA SER A 392 20.96 29.22 40.04
C SER A 392 22.23 29.12 39.18
N GLN A 393 23.41 28.90 39.78
CA GLN A 393 24.68 28.72 39.05
C GLN A 393 25.46 27.48 39.52
N GLN A 394 24.98 26.29 39.17
CA GLN A 394 25.77 25.04 39.20
C GLN A 394 25.82 24.45 37.79
N GLY A 395 27.03 24.24 37.26
CA GLY A 395 27.27 23.75 35.90
C GLY A 395 27.93 24.74 34.91
N GLY A 396 28.44 25.89 35.38
CA GLY A 396 29.27 26.80 34.57
C GLY A 396 30.59 27.17 35.24
N GLY A 397 30.54 27.53 36.53
CA GLY A 397 31.74 27.93 37.29
C GLY A 397 32.76 26.82 37.53
N GLU A 398 32.38 25.54 37.43
CA GLU A 398 33.32 24.42 37.56
C GLU A 398 34.25 24.32 36.32
N ASP A 399 33.71 24.51 35.12
CA ASP A 399 34.49 24.56 33.88
C ASP A 399 35.37 25.82 33.81
N GLU A 400 34.88 26.98 34.24
CA GLU A 400 35.69 28.21 34.31
C GLU A 400 36.81 28.11 35.36
N LEU A 401 36.54 27.50 36.52
CA LEU A 401 37.56 27.26 37.55
C LEU A 401 38.60 26.23 37.08
N ALA A 402 38.19 25.16 36.41
CA ALA A 402 39.09 24.19 35.80
C ALA A 402 39.98 24.84 34.71
N ALA A 403 39.41 25.70 33.86
CA ALA A 403 40.16 26.45 32.85
C ALA A 403 41.13 27.47 33.47
N TYR A 404 40.77 28.07 34.61
CA TYR A 404 41.65 28.99 35.34
C TYR A 404 42.81 28.26 36.04
N LEU A 405 42.54 27.12 36.69
CA LEU A 405 43.56 26.29 37.34
C LEU A 405 44.53 25.68 36.31
N ALA A 406 44.03 25.11 35.21
CA ALA A 406 44.87 24.60 34.13
C ALA A 406 45.78 25.69 33.53
N ARG A 407 45.33 26.95 33.54
CA ARG A 407 46.13 28.10 33.11
C ARG A 407 47.19 28.52 34.12
N LEU A 408 46.94 28.34 35.42
CA LEU A 408 47.93 28.52 36.49
C LEU A 408 48.99 27.42 36.47
N ASP A 409 48.58 26.16 36.34
CA ASP A 409 49.48 25.01 36.24
C ASP A 409 50.39 25.13 35.00
N ALA A 410 49.83 25.57 33.87
CA ALA A 410 50.61 25.88 32.66
C ALA A 410 51.61 27.05 32.83
N THR A 411 51.41 27.94 33.80
CA THR A 411 52.41 28.97 34.15
C THR A 411 53.43 28.51 35.20
N PHE A 412 53.11 27.51 36.03
CA PHE A 412 54.06 26.93 36.99
C PHE A 412 54.95 25.84 36.37
N ALA A 413 54.45 25.09 35.37
CA ALA A 413 55.23 24.11 34.60
C ALA A 413 56.28 24.73 33.65
N GLY A 414 56.52 26.04 33.75
CA GLY A 414 57.55 26.78 33.02
C GLY A 414 58.69 27.29 33.92
N CYS A 415 58.86 26.73 35.12
CA CYS A 415 59.87 27.15 36.11
C CYS A 415 60.55 25.93 36.78
N ASP A 416 61.31 25.18 35.97
CA ASP A 416 62.45 24.33 36.37
C ASP A 416 63.75 24.94 35.81
#